data_AF-A0A1M5FIM9-F1
#
_entry.id   AF-A0A1M5FIM9-F1
#
_cell.length_a   1.000
_cell.length_b   1.000
_cell.length_c   1.000
_cell.angle_alpha   90.00
_cell.angle_beta   90.00
_cell.angle_gamma   90.00
#
_symmetry.space_group_name_H-M   'P 1'
#
loop_
_entity.id
_entity.type
_entity.pdbx_description
1 polymer ?
#
loop_
_entity_poly.entity_id
_entity_poly.type
_entity_poly.pdbx_seq_one_letter_code
_entity_poly.pdbx_strand_id
1 'polypeptide(L)'
;MTPDLASDDRTAVITLTKTGDSLALVGALTIEAVEKLVRAFSSVQMGSGGTVDIGGLTVMDTAGAWWVITRQTAGAQTNILNATPAQTQLIETVRQNMTPTGVIPPLPHGIVASVATFGARVATAAQTAKELLSFLG
;
A
#
# COMPACT_ATOMS: atom_id res chain seq x y z
N MET A 1 -15.07 -33.80 20.10
CA MET A 1 -14.00 -33.38 19.17
C MET A 1 -14.60 -32.33 18.26
N THR A 2 -14.63 -31.09 18.72
CA THR A 2 -15.12 -29.91 18.00
C THR A 2 -13.92 -29.27 17.32
N PRO A 3 -13.98 -28.97 16.01
CA PRO A 3 -12.91 -28.23 15.37
C PRO A 3 -12.92 -26.79 15.89
N ASP A 4 -11.80 -26.42 16.50
CA ASP A 4 -11.36 -25.07 16.81
C ASP A 4 -11.22 -24.28 15.50
N LEU A 5 -12.23 -23.48 15.17
CA LEU A 5 -12.12 -22.47 14.14
C LEU A 5 -11.48 -21.25 14.78
N ALA A 6 -10.16 -21.21 14.66
CA ALA A 6 -9.31 -20.06 14.89
C ALA A 6 -10.02 -18.78 14.48
N SER A 7 -10.16 -17.90 15.47
CA SER A 7 -10.61 -16.53 15.36
C SER A 7 -10.06 -15.88 14.09
N ASP A 8 -10.96 -15.46 13.21
CA ASP A 8 -10.65 -14.67 12.01
C ASP A 8 -10.17 -13.27 12.45
N ASP A 9 -8.92 -13.18 12.89
CA ASP A 9 -8.21 -11.94 13.26
C ASP A 9 -7.78 -11.13 12.02
N ARG A 10 -8.63 -11.12 10.98
CA ARG A 10 -8.39 -10.36 9.74
C ARG A 10 -8.75 -8.89 9.85
N THR A 11 -9.19 -8.45 11.03
CA THR A 11 -9.42 -7.02 11.30
C THR A 11 -8.27 -6.47 12.13
N ALA A 12 -7.04 -6.70 11.69
CA ALA A 12 -5.90 -6.08 12.34
C ALA A 12 -6.04 -4.55 12.23
N VAL A 13 -6.12 -3.90 13.39
CA VAL A 13 -6.37 -2.46 13.50
C VAL A 13 -5.07 -1.72 13.23
N ILE A 14 -5.08 -0.83 12.24
CA ILE A 14 -3.99 0.14 12.04
C ILE A 14 -4.32 1.43 12.76
N THR A 15 -3.34 1.98 13.48
CA THR A 15 -3.40 3.32 14.05
C THR A 15 -2.38 4.20 13.37
N LEU A 16 -2.81 5.40 12.95
CA LEU A 16 -1.96 6.43 12.40
C LEU A 16 -2.02 7.65 13.32
N THR A 17 -0.86 8.07 13.81
CA THR A 17 -0.72 9.26 14.65
C THR A 17 0.16 10.28 13.93
N LYS A 18 -0.30 11.53 13.83
CA LYS A 18 0.49 12.64 13.30
C LYS A 18 0.94 13.56 14.42
N THR A 19 2.24 13.83 14.49
CA THR A 19 2.85 14.78 15.43
C THR A 19 3.74 15.73 14.64
N GLY A 20 3.29 16.96 14.41
CA GLY A 20 4.01 17.90 13.54
C GLY A 20 4.15 17.34 12.12
N ASP A 21 5.38 17.18 11.65
CA ASP A 21 5.71 16.59 10.34
C ASP A 21 6.07 15.09 10.40
N SER A 22 5.88 14.46 11.56
CA SER A 22 6.10 13.03 11.74
C SER A 22 4.78 12.25 11.74
N LEU A 23 4.76 11.14 11.02
CA LEU A 23 3.70 10.13 11.06
C LEU A 23 4.23 8.87 11.73
N ALA A 24 3.49 8.31 12.68
CA ALA A 24 3.76 7.02 13.29
C ALA A 24 2.64 6.03 12.96
N LEU A 25 3.02 4.85 12.50
CA LEU A 25 2.11 3.75 12.15
C LEU A 25 2.32 2.58 13.09
N VAL A 26 1.21 2.07 13.64
CA VAL A 26 1.21 0.94 14.57
C VAL A 26 0.13 -0.05 14.19
N GLY A 27 0.47 -1.34 14.15
CA GLY A 27 -0.44 -2.43 13.80
C GLY A 27 -0.16 -3.04 12.42
N ALA A 28 -1.20 -3.50 11.72
CA ALA A 28 -1.03 -4.13 10.42
C ALA A 28 -1.35 -3.18 9.27
N LEU A 29 -0.39 -2.95 8.38
CA LEU A 29 -0.57 -2.14 7.18
C LEU A 29 -0.82 -3.04 5.96
N THR A 30 -2.03 -3.59 5.90
CA THR A 30 -2.53 -4.38 4.75
C THR A 30 -3.33 -3.52 3.77
N ILE A 31 -3.71 -4.09 2.62
CA ILE A 31 -4.58 -3.42 1.66
C ILE A 31 -5.91 -2.92 2.28
N GLU A 32 -6.55 -3.72 3.15
CA GLU A 32 -7.79 -3.33 3.82
C GLU A 32 -7.58 -2.16 4.80
N ALA A 33 -6.43 -2.17 5.49
CA ALA A 33 -6.04 -1.12 6.40
C ALA A 33 -5.73 0.19 5.64
N VAL A 34 -5.07 0.10 4.49
CA VAL A 34 -4.79 1.23 3.59
C VAL A 34 -6.08 1.89 3.10
N GLU A 35 -7.08 1.11 2.69
CA GLU A 35 -8.38 1.68 2.26
C GLU A 35 -9.06 2.49 3.36
N LYS A 36 -9.03 1.98 4.59
CA LYS A 36 -9.57 2.68 5.77
C LYS A 36 -8.79 3.97 6.05
N LEU A 37 -7.45 3.92 6.00
CA LEU A 37 -6.59 5.09 6.21
C LEU A 37 -6.83 6.18 5.16
N VAL A 38 -6.97 5.82 3.89
CA VAL A 38 -7.22 6.80 2.81
C VAL A 38 -8.56 7.50 3.01
N ARG A 39 -9.60 6.78 3.46
CA ARG A 39 -10.91 7.38 3.76
C ARG A 39 -10.87 8.28 5.01
N ALA A 40 -10.19 7.84 6.07
CA ALA A 40 -10.15 8.55 7.35
C ALA A 40 -9.19 9.75 7.35
N PHE A 41 -8.10 9.69 6.58
CA PHE A 41 -6.98 10.64 6.63
C PHE A 41 -6.63 11.24 5.26
N SER A 42 -7.63 11.39 4.38
CA SER A 42 -7.47 12.00 3.05
C SER A 42 -6.92 13.43 3.10
N SER A 43 -7.18 14.17 4.19
CA SER A 43 -6.73 15.55 4.41
C SER A 43 -5.38 15.67 5.12
N VAL A 44 -4.78 14.56 5.57
CA VAL A 44 -3.49 14.60 6.26
C VAL A 44 -2.36 14.81 5.24
N GLN A 45 -1.92 16.06 5.16
CA GLN A 45 -0.70 16.46 4.45
C GLN A 45 0.50 16.41 5.38
N MET A 46 1.66 15.99 4.87
CA MET A 46 2.94 16.11 5.57
C MET A 46 3.68 17.35 5.07
N GLY A 47 4.35 18.07 5.97
CA GLY A 47 5.34 19.06 5.56
C GLY A 47 6.53 18.42 4.85
N SER A 48 7.26 19.23 4.08
CA SER A 48 8.48 18.80 3.39
C SER A 48 9.54 18.34 4.40
N GLY A 49 10.13 17.17 4.18
CA GLY A 49 11.22 16.67 5.03
C GLY A 49 10.76 16.05 6.37
N GLY A 50 9.48 15.78 6.52
CA GLY A 50 8.94 15.01 7.64
C GLY A 50 9.42 13.55 7.70
N THR A 51 8.89 12.79 8.65
CA THR A 51 9.28 11.38 8.87
C THR A 51 8.06 10.45 8.89
N VAL A 52 8.25 9.22 8.44
CA VAL A 52 7.25 8.14 8.52
C VAL A 52 7.88 7.00 9.31
N ASP A 53 7.48 6.86 10.57
CA ASP A 53 7.91 5.79 11.45
C ASP A 53 7.01 4.56 11.26
N ILE A 54 7.62 3.45 10.84
CA ILE A 54 6.96 2.16 10.62
C ILE A 54 7.39 1.08 11.62
N GLY A 55 8.14 1.44 12.67
CA GLY A 55 8.64 0.47 13.66
C GLY A 55 7.55 -0.21 14.48
N GLY A 56 6.37 0.40 14.57
CA GLY A 56 5.19 -0.19 15.20
C GLY A 56 4.39 -1.15 14.31
N LEU A 57 4.81 -1.37 13.06
CA LEU A 57 4.10 -2.25 12.15
C LEU A 57 4.41 -3.72 12.45
N THR A 58 3.36 -4.49 12.72
CA THR A 58 3.43 -5.95 12.90
C THR A 58 3.38 -6.68 11.56
N VAL A 59 2.65 -6.12 10.59
CA VAL A 59 2.47 -6.68 9.24
C VAL A 59 2.51 -5.55 8.22
N MET A 60 3.13 -5.79 7.07
CA MET A 60 3.07 -4.90 5.92
C MET A 60 3.05 -5.74 4.64
N ASP A 61 2.05 -5.50 3.79
CA ASP A 61 1.97 -6.14 2.47
C ASP A 61 2.44 -5.18 1.36
N THR A 62 2.30 -5.62 0.10
CA THR A 62 2.64 -4.81 -1.08
C THR A 62 1.86 -3.49 -1.12
N ALA A 63 0.56 -3.49 -0.78
CA ALA A 63 -0.25 -2.27 -0.80
C ALA A 63 0.16 -1.30 0.32
N GLY A 64 0.50 -1.80 1.51
CA GLY A 64 1.08 -1.03 2.59
C GLY A 64 2.41 -0.39 2.21
N ALA A 65 3.31 -1.16 1.58
CA ALA A 65 4.57 -0.64 1.07
C ALA A 65 4.36 0.46 0.00
N TRP A 66 3.42 0.29 -0.93
CA TRP A 66 3.02 1.33 -1.89
C TRP A 66 2.55 2.60 -1.18
N TRP A 67 1.75 2.46 -0.13
CA TRP A 67 1.26 3.61 0.65
C TRP A 67 2.41 4.37 1.30
N VAL A 68 3.38 3.67 1.91
CA VAL A 68 4.56 4.33 2.52
C VAL A 68 5.39 5.06 1.47
N ILE A 69 5.67 4.43 0.33
CA ILE A 69 6.47 5.03 -0.76
C ILE A 69 5.79 6.27 -1.34
N THR A 70 4.48 6.23 -1.55
CA THR A 70 3.73 7.38 -2.07
C THR A 70 3.64 8.54 -1.08
N ARG A 71 3.63 8.27 0.24
CA ARG A 71 3.78 9.31 1.27
C ARG A 71 5.19 9.89 1.29
N GLN A 72 6.20 9.05 1.11
CA GLN A 72 7.60 9.49 0.96
C GLN A 72 7.77 10.46 -0.20
N THR A 73 7.22 10.14 -1.38
CA THR A 73 7.33 11.00 -2.57
C THR A 73 6.48 12.26 -2.46
N ALA A 74 5.25 12.17 -1.94
CA ALA A 74 4.36 13.32 -1.78
C ALA A 74 4.88 14.35 -0.76
N GLY A 75 5.58 13.90 0.29
CA GLY A 75 6.16 14.77 1.32
C GLY A 75 7.57 15.28 1.00
N ALA A 76 7.96 15.33 -0.27
CA ALA A 76 9.28 15.79 -0.72
C ALA A 76 10.46 14.99 -0.09
N GLN A 77 10.41 13.67 -0.23
CA GLN A 77 11.41 12.73 0.32
C GLN A 77 11.45 12.67 1.85
N THR A 78 10.28 12.40 2.44
CA THR A 78 10.24 12.11 3.87
C THR A 78 10.99 10.83 4.22
N ASN A 79 11.65 10.84 5.39
CA ASN A 79 12.48 9.71 5.82
C ASN A 79 11.60 8.60 6.39
N ILE A 80 11.82 7.37 5.93
CA ILE A 80 11.20 6.17 6.52
C ILE A 80 12.08 5.72 7.68
N LEU A 81 11.52 5.62 8.89
CA LEU A 81 12.23 5.28 10.12
C LEU A 81 11.81 3.91 10.66
N ASN A 82 12.74 3.27 11.38
CA ASN A 82 12.54 2.02 12.12
C ASN A 82 12.01 0.84 11.28
N ALA A 83 12.28 0.84 9.98
CA ALA A 83 11.99 -0.28 9.11
C ALA A 83 12.83 -1.50 9.51
N THR A 84 12.19 -2.66 9.66
CA THR A 84 12.92 -3.92 9.79
C THR A 84 13.63 -4.26 8.46
N PRO A 85 14.63 -5.17 8.46
CA PRO A 85 15.28 -5.60 7.21
C PRO A 85 14.29 -6.16 6.18
N ALA A 86 13.31 -6.96 6.63
CA ALA A 86 12.27 -7.52 5.77
C ALA A 86 11.37 -6.43 5.16
N GLN A 87 10.94 -5.45 5.97
CA GLN A 87 10.16 -4.31 5.49
C GLN A 87 10.96 -3.45 4.51
N THR A 88 12.25 -3.22 4.79
CA THR A 88 13.17 -2.48 3.90
C THR A 88 13.30 -3.18 2.55
N GLN A 89 13.49 -4.50 2.54
CA GLN A 89 13.57 -5.28 1.31
C GLN A 89 12.26 -5.25 0.52
N LEU A 90 11.10 -5.36 1.20
CA LEU A 90 9.79 -5.25 0.57
C LEU A 90 9.61 -3.86 -0.07
N ILE A 91 9.92 -2.79 0.66
CA ILE A 91 9.83 -1.41 0.17
C ILE A 91 10.72 -1.23 -1.07
N GLU A 92 11.94 -1.73 -1.05
CA GLU A 92 12.85 -1.61 -2.20
C GLU A 92 12.35 -2.40 -3.41
N THR A 93 11.93 -3.65 -3.19
CA THR A 93 11.35 -4.50 -4.24
C THR A 93 10.15 -3.81 -4.88
N VAL A 94 9.27 -3.26 -4.06
CA VAL A 94 8.10 -2.53 -4.52
C VAL A 94 8.49 -1.27 -5.28
N ARG A 95 9.42 -0.47 -4.77
CA ARG A 95 9.90 0.77 -5.40
C ARG A 95 10.42 0.50 -6.81
N GLN A 96 11.22 -0.55 -6.98
CA GLN A 96 11.75 -0.94 -8.28
C GLN A 96 10.64 -1.28 -9.27
N ASN A 97 9.59 -1.99 -8.81
CA ASN A 97 8.46 -2.39 -9.64
C ASN A 97 7.38 -1.30 -9.82
N MET A 98 7.41 -0.23 -9.02
CA MET A 98 6.49 0.89 -9.13
C MET A 98 6.85 1.85 -10.25
N THR A 99 8.10 1.85 -10.73
CA THR A 99 8.57 2.76 -11.79
C THR A 99 7.80 2.47 -13.08
N PRO A 100 6.81 3.28 -13.49
CA PRO A 100 6.08 3.01 -14.70
C PRO A 100 6.94 3.51 -15.86
N THR A 101 7.31 2.60 -16.75
CA THR A 101 7.61 2.90 -18.15
C THR A 101 6.36 3.51 -18.78
N GLY A 102 6.15 4.82 -18.62
CA GLY A 102 5.08 5.57 -19.28
C GLY A 102 4.33 6.52 -18.36
N VAL A 103 4.18 7.76 -18.83
CA VAL A 103 3.49 8.86 -18.16
C VAL A 103 2.04 8.49 -17.87
N ILE A 104 1.68 8.35 -16.60
CA ILE A 104 0.30 8.18 -16.15
C ILE A 104 -0.30 9.57 -15.91
N PRO A 105 -1.39 9.99 -16.59
CA PRO A 105 -2.06 11.23 -16.27
C PRO A 105 -2.54 11.22 -14.80
N PRO A 106 -2.57 12.36 -14.09
CA PRO A 106 -2.91 12.38 -12.68
C PRO A 106 -4.37 11.94 -12.50
N LEU A 107 -4.59 10.75 -11.94
CA LEU A 107 -5.93 10.35 -11.53
C LEU A 107 -6.31 11.13 -10.26
N PRO A 108 -7.54 11.67 -10.15
CA PRO A 108 -7.98 12.47 -9.01
C PRO A 108 -8.11 11.69 -7.68
N HIS A 109 -7.79 10.39 -7.62
CA HIS A 109 -8.16 9.51 -6.50
C HIS A 109 -7.04 8.57 -5.99
N GLY A 110 -5.84 9.09 -5.74
CA GLY A 110 -4.85 8.47 -4.84
C GLY A 110 -4.39 7.04 -5.14
N ILE A 111 -3.76 6.39 -4.16
CA ILE A 111 -3.13 5.05 -4.29
C ILE A 111 -4.16 3.96 -4.61
N VAL A 112 -5.37 4.07 -4.06
CA VAL A 112 -6.47 3.11 -4.31
C VAL A 112 -6.84 3.10 -5.79
N ALA A 113 -6.90 4.25 -6.45
CA ALA A 113 -7.15 4.31 -7.89
C ALA A 113 -5.98 3.72 -8.70
N SER A 114 -4.73 3.89 -8.26
CA SER A 114 -3.57 3.28 -8.90
C SER A 114 -3.59 1.75 -8.79
N VAL A 115 -3.91 1.21 -7.61
CA VAL A 115 -4.06 -0.24 -7.39
C VAL A 115 -5.25 -0.78 -8.18
N ALA A 116 -6.39 -0.09 -8.19
CA ALA A 116 -7.54 -0.47 -9.01
C ALA A 116 -7.22 -0.46 -10.51
N THR A 117 -6.45 0.54 -10.98
CA THR A 117 -6.00 0.63 -12.37
C THR A 117 -5.07 -0.53 -12.73
N PHE A 118 -4.15 -0.90 -11.84
CA PHE A 118 -3.29 -2.05 -12.04
C PHE A 118 -4.09 -3.37 -12.07
N GLY A 119 -5.00 -3.55 -11.12
CA GLY A 119 -5.90 -4.70 -11.06
C GLY A 119 -6.76 -4.82 -12.32
N ALA A 120 -7.31 -3.71 -12.82
CA ALA A 120 -8.08 -3.68 -14.05
C ALA A 120 -7.25 -4.13 -15.27
N ARG A 121 -5.99 -3.68 -15.38
CA ARG A 121 -5.09 -4.11 -16.47
C ARG A 121 -4.81 -5.61 -16.45
N VAL A 122 -4.58 -6.17 -15.27
CA VAL A 122 -4.35 -7.62 -15.10
C VAL A 122 -5.60 -8.41 -15.44
N ALA A 123 -6.77 -7.97 -14.99
CA ALA A 123 -8.05 -8.61 -15.30
C ALA A 123 -8.34 -8.59 -16.82
N THR A 124 -8.09 -7.46 -17.50
CA THR A 124 -8.24 -7.36 -18.96
C THR A 124 -7.28 -8.32 -19.67
N ALA A 125 -6.00 -8.38 -19.27
CA ALA A 125 -5.04 -9.29 -19.88
C ALA A 125 -5.43 -10.77 -19.69
N ALA A 126 -5.92 -11.14 -18.51
CA ALA A 126 -6.40 -12.49 -18.23
C ALA A 126 -7.64 -12.85 -19.06
N GLN A 127 -8.58 -11.90 -19.22
CA GLN A 127 -9.75 -12.08 -20.07
C GLN A 127 -9.36 -12.27 -21.55
N THR A 128 -8.42 -11.47 -22.05
CA THR A 128 -7.88 -11.64 -23.42
C THR A 128 -7.17 -12.98 -23.60
N ALA A 129 -6.39 -13.43 -22.62
CA ALA A 129 -5.75 -14.74 -22.67
C ALA A 129 -6.77 -15.88 -22.70
N LYS A 130 -7.86 -15.75 -21.92
CA LYS A 130 -8.98 -16.69 -21.94
C LYS A 130 -9.67 -16.74 -23.31
N GLU A 131 -9.89 -15.59 -23.95
CA GLU A 131 -10.46 -15.52 -25.30
C GLU A 131 -9.56 -16.20 -26.33
N LEU A 132 -8.25 -15.95 -26.30
CA LEU A 132 -7.28 -16.61 -27.18
C LEU A 132 -7.24 -18.14 -26.96
N LEU A 133 -7.32 -18.60 -25.71
CA LEU A 133 -7.41 -20.03 -25.40
C LEU A 133 -8.73 -20.65 -25.86
N SER A 134 -9.83 -19.88 -25.89
CA SER A 134 -11.13 -20.36 -26.40
C SER A 134 -11.16 -20.57 -27.91
N PHE A 135 -10.25 -19.94 -28.66
CA PHE A 135 -10.09 -20.20 -30.10
C PHE A 135 -9.29 -21.47 -30.41
N LEU A 136 -8.61 -22.05 -29.42
CA LEU A 136 -7.80 -23.27 -29.56
C LEU A 136 -8.50 -24.53 -29.05
N GLY A 137 -9.79 -24.41 -28.68
CA GLY A 137 -10.68 -25.50 -28.28
C GLY A 137 -11.78 -25.75 -29.29
#